data_AF-A0A136MX53-F1
#
_entry.id   AF-A0A136MX53-F1
#
_cell.length_a   1.000
_cell.length_b   1.000
_cell.length_c   1.000
_cell.angle_alpha   90.00
_cell.angle_beta   90.00
_cell.angle_gamma   90.00
#
_symmetry.space_group_name_H-M   'P 1'
#
loop_
_entity.id
_entity.type
_entity.pdbx_description
1 polymer ?
#
loop_
_entity_poly.entity_id
_entity_poly.type
_entity_poly.pdbx_seq_one_letter_code
_entity_poly.pdbx_strand_id
1 'polypeptide(L)'
;MRNLASAEKDLKAALSWSPQTAYLHDQLADVYAVQGKKEQALNEVRKAVALHPVKWSYHEHASRLLFQLGRKEQAREERLKAEALKPYEPQYGEALKASLPSADSR
;
A
#
# COMPACT_ATOMS: atom_id res chain seq x y z
N MET A 1 -11.66 -18.75 -12.62
CA MET A 1 -10.53 -17.81 -12.82
C MET A 1 -11.11 -16.40 -12.80
N ARG A 2 -10.82 -15.61 -11.76
CA ARG A 2 -11.18 -14.18 -11.73
C ARG A 2 -10.50 -13.53 -12.95
N ASN A 3 -11.19 -12.70 -13.73
CA ASN A 3 -10.69 -12.20 -15.01
C ASN A 3 -9.54 -11.18 -14.81
N LEU A 4 -8.34 -11.67 -14.47
CA LEU A 4 -7.17 -10.84 -14.14
C LEU A 4 -6.65 -10.06 -15.35
N ALA A 5 -6.83 -10.61 -16.56
CA ALA A 5 -6.40 -9.97 -17.80
C ALA A 5 -7.30 -8.78 -18.16
N SER A 6 -8.62 -8.89 -17.96
CA SER A 6 -9.51 -7.73 -18.12
C SER A 6 -9.22 -6.68 -17.06
N ALA A 7 -9.02 -7.08 -15.79
CA ALA A 7 -8.71 -6.14 -14.71
C ALA A 7 -7.43 -5.34 -14.98
N GLU A 8 -6.36 -5.98 -15.47
CA GLU A 8 -5.13 -5.28 -15.87
C GLU A 8 -5.40 -4.24 -16.98
N LYS A 9 -6.16 -4.64 -18.01
CA LYS A 9 -6.50 -3.76 -19.14
C LYS A 9 -7.34 -2.56 -18.68
N ASP A 10 -8.36 -2.80 -17.89
CA ASP A 10 -9.28 -1.77 -17.42
C ASP A 10 -8.58 -0.76 -16.50
N LEU A 11 -7.70 -1.24 -15.60
CA LEU A 11 -6.89 -0.38 -14.74
C LEU A 11 -5.88 0.45 -15.54
N LYS A 12 -5.25 -0.12 -16.57
CA LYS A 12 -4.36 0.63 -17.47
C LYS A 12 -5.10 1.71 -18.25
N ALA A 13 -6.31 1.40 -18.73
CA ALA A 13 -7.15 2.40 -19.39
C ALA A 13 -7.54 3.52 -18.42
N ALA A 14 -7.97 3.19 -17.20
CA ALA A 14 -8.27 4.18 -16.17
C ALA A 14 -7.05 5.09 -15.86
N LEU A 15 -5.86 4.50 -15.74
CA LEU A 15 -4.61 5.23 -15.52
C LEU A 15 -4.21 6.13 -16.70
N SER A 16 -4.61 5.81 -17.93
CA SER A 16 -4.38 6.73 -19.07
C SER A 16 -5.19 8.03 -18.96
N TRP A 17 -6.33 8.00 -18.28
CA TRP A 17 -7.15 9.18 -17.99
C TRP A 17 -6.76 9.86 -16.68
N SER A 18 -6.26 9.09 -15.71
CA SER A 18 -5.94 9.59 -14.37
C SER A 18 -4.64 8.99 -13.83
N PRO A 19 -3.48 9.41 -14.37
CA PRO A 19 -2.18 8.81 -14.04
C PRO A 19 -1.68 9.13 -12.64
N GLN A 20 -2.32 10.06 -11.91
CA GLN A 20 -1.94 10.46 -10.55
C GLN A 20 -2.86 9.87 -9.48
N THR A 21 -3.69 8.88 -9.83
CA THR A 21 -4.56 8.23 -8.86
C THR A 21 -3.81 7.09 -8.16
N ALA A 22 -3.31 7.36 -6.95
CA ALA A 22 -2.54 6.41 -6.16
C ALA A 22 -3.26 5.06 -5.97
N TYR A 23 -4.57 5.10 -5.75
CA TYR A 23 -5.41 3.91 -5.60
C TYR A 23 -5.38 3.00 -6.84
N LEU A 24 -5.39 3.56 -8.05
CA LEU A 24 -5.37 2.76 -9.28
C LEU A 24 -4.01 2.06 -9.48
N HIS A 25 -2.91 2.71 -9.09
CA HIS A 25 -1.60 2.07 -9.05
C HIS A 25 -1.54 0.91 -8.05
N ASP A 26 -2.11 1.07 -6.86
CA ASP A 26 -2.19 0.03 -5.84
C ASP A 26 -3.05 -1.17 -6.30
N GLN A 27 -4.19 -0.92 -6.93
CA GLN A 27 -5.03 -1.98 -7.52
C GLN A 27 -4.32 -2.72 -8.66
N LEU A 28 -3.57 -2.00 -9.51
CA LEU A 28 -2.78 -2.63 -10.57
C LEU A 28 -1.63 -3.46 -9.99
N ALA A 29 -1.05 -3.03 -8.87
CA ALA A 29 -0.05 -3.81 -8.14
C ALA A 29 -0.64 -5.14 -7.65
N ASP A 30 -1.83 -5.14 -7.05
CA ASP A 30 -2.50 -6.37 -6.61
C ASP A 30 -2.77 -7.32 -7.78
N VAL A 31 -3.25 -6.79 -8.92
CA VAL A 31 -3.46 -7.61 -10.13
C VAL A 31 -2.16 -8.26 -10.59
N TYR A 32 -1.07 -7.49 -10.69
CA TYR A 32 0.24 -8.04 -11.04
C TYR A 32 0.75 -9.07 -10.03
N ALA A 33 0.52 -8.85 -8.73
CA ALA A 33 0.92 -9.77 -7.68
C ALA A 33 0.22 -11.13 -7.83
N VAL A 34 -1.10 -11.12 -8.06
CA VAL A 34 -1.89 -12.35 -8.28
C VAL A 34 -1.46 -13.06 -9.57
N GLN A 35 -1.05 -12.32 -10.60
CA GLN A 35 -0.49 -12.89 -11.83
C GLN A 35 0.97 -13.42 -11.67
N GLY A 36 1.59 -13.28 -10.49
CA GLY A 36 2.97 -13.68 -10.23
C GLY A 36 4.03 -12.67 -10.71
N LYS A 37 3.62 -11.54 -11.29
CA LYS A 37 4.48 -10.47 -11.80
C LYS A 37 4.94 -9.52 -10.68
N LYS A 38 5.59 -10.07 -9.67
CA LYS A 38 5.92 -9.37 -8.41
C LYS A 38 6.76 -8.10 -8.57
N GLU A 39 7.71 -8.07 -9.52
CA GLU A 39 8.49 -6.84 -9.79
C GLU A 39 7.62 -5.72 -10.39
N GLN A 40 6.70 -6.06 -11.29
CA GLN A 40 5.76 -5.09 -11.85
C GLN A 40 4.81 -4.58 -10.78
N ALA A 41 4.34 -5.48 -9.90
CA ALA A 41 3.54 -5.10 -8.74
C ALA A 41 4.29 -4.10 -7.85
N LEU A 42 5.56 -4.38 -7.54
CA LEU A 42 6.39 -3.50 -6.69
C LEU A 42 6.59 -2.11 -7.33
N ASN A 43 6.73 -2.04 -8.65
CA ASN A 43 6.84 -0.76 -9.34
C ASN A 43 5.54 0.06 -9.25
N GLU A 44 4.38 -0.57 -9.39
CA GLU A 44 3.10 0.14 -9.29
C GLU A 44 2.81 0.59 -7.85
N VAL A 45 3.03 -0.26 -6.83
CA VAL A 45 2.83 0.18 -5.44
C VAL A 45 3.79 1.31 -5.04
N ARG A 46 5.01 1.35 -5.60
CA ARG A 46 5.94 2.47 -5.38
C ARG A 46 5.42 3.78 -5.95
N LYS A 47 4.69 3.77 -7.07
CA LYS A 47 4.00 4.96 -7.58
C LYS A 47 2.88 5.39 -6.63
N ALA A 48 2.11 4.43 -6.10
CA ALA A 48 1.08 4.72 -5.09
C ALA A 48 1.68 5.39 -3.83
N VAL A 49 2.82 4.87 -3.34
CA VAL A 49 3.59 5.47 -2.24
C VAL A 49 4.09 6.87 -2.60
N ALA A 50 4.65 7.06 -3.80
CA ALA A 50 5.15 8.37 -4.22
C ALA A 50 4.05 9.43 -4.31
N LEU A 51 2.84 9.04 -4.73
CA LEU A 51 1.69 9.93 -4.78
C LEU A 51 1.16 10.23 -3.37
N HIS A 52 0.96 9.21 -2.53
CA HIS A 52 0.43 9.37 -1.17
C HIS A 52 1.39 8.74 -0.12
N PRO A 53 2.47 9.44 0.26
CA PRO A 53 3.53 8.88 1.11
C PRO A 53 3.16 8.67 2.58
N VAL A 54 1.99 9.14 3.02
CA VAL A 54 1.52 8.98 4.40
C VAL A 54 0.48 7.85 4.55
N LYS A 55 0.12 7.19 3.44
CA LYS A 55 -0.84 6.08 3.46
C LYS A 55 -0.13 4.79 3.88
N TRP A 56 -0.31 4.40 5.14
CA TRP A 56 0.36 3.20 5.69
C TRP A 56 0.10 1.92 4.89
N SER A 57 -1.09 1.75 4.30
CA SER A 57 -1.46 0.54 3.56
C SER A 57 -0.60 0.35 2.30
N TYR A 58 -0.15 1.42 1.65
CA TYR A 58 0.74 1.31 0.49
C TYR A 58 2.16 0.87 0.90
N HIS A 59 2.64 1.32 2.05
CA HIS A 59 3.90 0.85 2.63
C HIS A 59 3.81 -0.62 3.06
N GLU A 60 2.69 -1.04 3.65
CA GLU A 60 2.45 -2.45 4.00
C GLU A 60 2.42 -3.34 2.74
N HIS A 61 1.73 -2.90 1.68
CA HIS A 61 1.68 -3.61 0.42
C HIS A 61 3.09 -3.73 -0.21
N ALA A 62 3.87 -2.63 -0.24
CA ALA A 62 5.25 -2.66 -0.69
C ALA A 62 6.10 -3.65 0.13
N SER A 63 5.95 -3.66 1.45
CA SER A 63 6.62 -4.61 2.34
C SER A 63 6.32 -6.07 1.98
N ARG A 64 5.03 -6.40 1.79
CA ARG A 64 4.58 -7.74 1.40
C ARG A 64 5.21 -8.20 0.07
N LEU A 65 5.23 -7.32 -0.93
CA LEU A 65 5.82 -7.62 -2.24
C LEU A 65 7.34 -7.79 -2.16
N LEU A 66 8.03 -6.93 -1.41
CA LEU A 66 9.48 -7.04 -1.18
C LEU A 66 9.84 -8.34 -0.48
N PHE A 67 9.05 -8.76 0.51
CA PHE A 67 9.24 -10.04 1.20
C PHE A 67 9.09 -11.22 0.23
N GLN A 68 8.05 -11.19 -0.61
CA GLN A 68 7.80 -12.22 -1.63
C GLN A 68 8.86 -12.28 -2.74
N LEU A 69 9.65 -11.21 -2.91
CA LEU A 69 10.81 -11.10 -3.81
C LEU A 69 12.13 -11.48 -3.12
N GLY A 70 12.12 -11.80 -1.83
CA GLY A 70 13.32 -12.13 -1.05
C GLY A 70 14.12 -10.90 -0.57
N ARG A 71 13.61 -9.68 -0.78
CA ARG A 71 14.24 -8.42 -0.39
C ARG A 71 13.85 -8.04 1.05
N LYS A 72 14.29 -8.84 2.01
CA LYS A 72 13.79 -8.84 3.40
C LYS A 72 14.07 -7.54 4.15
N GLU A 73 15.21 -6.92 3.91
CA GLU A 73 15.68 -5.71 4.58
C GLU A 73 14.81 -4.52 4.16
N GLN A 74 14.60 -4.36 2.86
CA GLN A 74 13.68 -3.35 2.32
C GLN A 74 12.24 -3.61 2.77
N ALA A 75 11.81 -4.88 2.84
CA ALA A 75 10.50 -5.23 3.36
C ALA A 75 10.33 -4.79 4.82
N ARG A 76 11.37 -4.96 5.64
CA ARG A 76 11.38 -4.52 7.05
C ARG A 76 11.27 -3.00 7.15
N GLU A 77 12.03 -2.26 6.34
CA GLU A 77 11.96 -0.79 6.32
C GLU A 77 10.55 -0.28 5.98
N GLU A 78 9.93 -0.83 4.92
CA GLU A 78 8.57 -0.44 4.52
C GLU A 78 7.52 -0.82 5.58
N ARG A 79 7.70 -1.94 6.27
CA ARG A 79 6.82 -2.33 7.38
C ARG A 79 6.92 -1.37 8.57
N LEU A 80 8.12 -0.94 8.93
CA LEU A 80 8.33 0.03 10.01
C LEU A 80 7.70 1.39 9.66
N LYS A 81 7.79 1.82 8.40
CA LYS A 81 7.09 3.02 7.92
C LYS A 81 5.57 2.87 8.04
N ALA A 82 5.02 1.72 7.62
CA ALA A 82 3.59 1.46 7.74
C ALA A 82 3.13 1.51 9.21
N GLU A 83 3.86 0.86 10.13
CA GLU A 83 3.56 0.88 11.57
C GLU A 83 3.60 2.31 12.15
N ALA A 84 4.58 3.11 11.76
CA ALA A 84 4.69 4.50 12.20
C ALA A 84 3.56 5.41 11.66
N LEU A 85 3.00 5.10 10.49
CA LEU A 85 1.97 5.91 9.83
C LEU A 85 0.53 5.57 10.28
N LYS A 86 0.28 4.36 10.82
CA LYS A 86 -1.06 3.94 11.27
C LYS A 86 -1.77 4.97 12.19
N PRO A 87 -1.13 5.55 13.22
CA PRO A 87 -1.78 6.52 14.11
C PRO A 87 -2.25 7.81 13.44
N TYR A 88 -1.73 8.13 12.26
CA TYR A 88 -1.98 9.40 11.56
C TYR A 88 -3.11 9.29 10.54
N GLU A 89 -3.68 8.10 10.31
CA GLU A 89 -4.88 7.98 9.48
C GLU A 89 -6.14 8.29 10.29
N PRO A 90 -7.12 9.03 9.74
CA PRO A 90 -8.34 9.42 10.44
C PRO A 90 -9.12 8.25 11.06
N GLN A 91 -9.07 7.08 10.40
CA GLN A 91 -9.72 5.85 10.83
C GLN A 91 -9.00 5.14 12.00
N TYR A 92 -7.75 5.49 12.31
CA TYR A 92 -6.97 4.96 13.44
C TYR A 92 -6.73 6.00 14.54
N GLY A 93 -6.77 7.31 14.22
CA GLY A 93 -6.61 8.39 15.19
C GLY A 93 -7.65 8.37 16.32
N GLU A 94 -8.86 7.89 16.04
CA GLU A 94 -9.89 7.68 17.08
C GLU A 94 -9.59 6.45 17.96
N ALA A 95 -9.16 5.33 17.35
CA ALA A 95 -8.85 4.10 18.08
C ALA A 95 -7.63 4.25 19.00
N LEU A 96 -6.59 5.00 18.58
CA LEU A 96 -5.42 5.25 19.41
C LEU A 96 -5.70 6.24 20.55
N LYS A 97 -6.50 7.29 20.30
CA LYS A 97 -6.96 8.20 21.36
C LYS A 97 -7.79 7.48 22.42
N ALA A 98 -8.61 6.51 22.02
CA ALA A 98 -9.41 5.71 22.94
C ALA A 98 -8.59 4.66 23.73
N SER A 99 -7.41 4.26 23.23
CA SER A 99 -6.56 3.23 23.85
C SER A 99 -5.41 3.80 24.69
N LEU A 100 -5.14 5.10 24.63
CA LEU A 100 -4.19 5.74 25.54
C LEU A 100 -4.87 5.91 26.90
N PRO A 101 -4.30 5.39 28.01
CA PRO A 101 -4.81 5.75 29.32
C PRO A 101 -4.76 7.26 29.44
N SER A 102 -5.88 7.89 29.82
CA SER A 102 -5.94 9.32 30.07
C SER A 102 -4.76 9.68 30.96
N ALA A 103 -3.82 10.46 30.42
CA ALA A 103 -2.73 11.05 31.19
C ALA A 103 -3.31 12.16 32.05
N ASP A 104 -4.21 11.78 32.96
CA ASP A 104 -4.73 12.63 34.01
C ASP A 104 -5.37 11.74 35.08
N SER A 105 -4.56 11.39 36.08
CA SER A 105 -4.96 11.61 37.47
C SER A 105 -3.80 11.33 38.41
N ARG A 106 -3.30 12.43 38.99
CA ARG A 106 -2.40 12.62 40.14
C ARG A 106 -0.92 12.87 39.84
#